data_AF-A0A8J7A9B0-F1
#
_entry.id   AF-A0A8J7A9B0-F1
#
_cell.length_a   1.000
_cell.length_b   1.000
_cell.length_c   1.000
_cell.angle_alpha   90.00
_cell.angle_beta   90.00
_cell.angle_gamma   90.00
#
_symmetry.space_group_name_H-M   'P 1'
#
loop_
_entity.id
_entity.type
_entity.pdbx_description
1 polymer ?
#
loop_
_entity_poly.entity_id
_entity_poly.type
_entity_poly.pdbx_seq_one_letter_code
_entity_poly.pdbx_strand_id
1 'polypeptide(L)'
;MESWLENKKKYLIDAIIHAYPDKTDLAMLVNFELGENLEAIAGGENLHDLVFKLVTGWAIPNGKLEKLFQVCYQDRPDNRKLKELEQQYQNNEKLDKLIEQQYQNNEKLDKLINVLQRYFELEKTVIFTAYESSLYQVRKLNKTKPQKVEEIINELDMPIQGNYSYLEKFVGYLSLIKTETSLSNDLKKWGKENIIDFDELIQQVQKEQRQREQQCHPCLMIAISQSGDNYVVEAWLIKNLVQYHRESFSDCEQLKIQNKLEIPTDKNLSDLPKITINLIQQ
;
A
#
# COMPACT_ATOMS: atom_id res chain seq x y z
N MET A 1 -14.81 -10.80 -23.39
CA MET A 1 -14.34 -12.16 -23.74
C MET A 1 -14.09 -12.35 -25.24
N GLU A 2 -15.02 -11.94 -26.10
CA GLU A 2 -14.98 -12.11 -27.57
C GLU A 2 -13.59 -11.87 -28.21
N SER A 3 -13.02 -10.67 -28.06
CA SER A 3 -11.72 -10.31 -28.65
C SER A 3 -10.55 -11.17 -28.13
N TRP A 4 -10.60 -11.59 -26.85
CA TRP A 4 -9.59 -12.48 -26.28
C TRP A 4 -9.67 -13.88 -26.90
N LEU A 5 -10.89 -14.43 -27.05
CA LEU A 5 -11.12 -15.73 -27.69
C LEU A 5 -10.72 -15.69 -29.17
N GLU A 6 -10.92 -14.58 -29.89
CA GLU A 6 -10.50 -14.44 -31.27
C GLU A 6 -8.97 -14.57 -31.41
N ASN A 7 -8.22 -13.95 -30.50
CA ASN A 7 -6.76 -14.10 -30.41
C ASN A 7 -6.33 -15.52 -30.00
N LYS A 8 -7.24 -16.30 -29.39
CA LYS A 8 -7.04 -17.71 -29.00
C LYS A 8 -7.76 -18.71 -29.91
N LYS A 9 -8.26 -18.29 -31.08
CA LYS A 9 -9.11 -19.12 -31.96
C LYS A 9 -8.55 -20.50 -32.28
N LYS A 10 -7.23 -20.63 -32.44
CA LYS A 10 -6.57 -21.93 -32.66
C LYS A 10 -6.75 -22.88 -31.47
N TYR A 11 -6.59 -22.37 -30.25
CA TYR A 11 -6.79 -23.16 -29.02
C TYR A 11 -8.26 -23.48 -28.79
N LEU A 12 -9.16 -22.56 -29.13
CA LEU A 12 -10.59 -22.79 -29.07
C LEU A 12 -11.04 -23.91 -30.01
N ILE A 13 -10.58 -23.89 -31.27
CA ILE A 13 -10.85 -24.95 -32.26
C ILE A 13 -10.38 -26.31 -31.71
N ASP A 14 -9.15 -26.38 -31.22
CA ASP A 14 -8.57 -27.60 -30.64
C ASP A 14 -9.33 -28.09 -29.39
N ALA A 15 -9.82 -27.17 -28.56
CA ALA A 15 -10.63 -27.48 -27.39
C ALA A 15 -12.00 -28.04 -27.77
N ILE A 16 -12.67 -27.44 -28.77
CA ILE A 16 -13.97 -27.91 -29.28
C ILE A 16 -13.82 -29.30 -29.91
N ILE A 17 -12.79 -29.52 -30.75
CA ILE A 17 -12.53 -30.85 -31.34
C ILE A 17 -12.33 -31.90 -30.25
N HIS A 18 -11.63 -31.58 -29.17
CA HIS A 18 -11.45 -32.52 -28.06
C HIS A 18 -12.75 -32.74 -27.27
N ALA A 19 -13.56 -31.70 -27.08
CA ALA A 19 -14.82 -31.80 -26.34
C ALA A 19 -15.89 -32.59 -27.12
N TYR A 20 -15.85 -32.52 -28.45
CA TYR A 20 -16.82 -33.15 -29.35
C TYR A 20 -16.09 -33.96 -30.42
N PRO A 21 -15.58 -35.16 -30.08
CA PRO A 21 -14.90 -36.02 -31.05
C PRO A 21 -15.86 -36.60 -32.12
N ASP A 22 -17.17 -36.53 -31.88
CA ASP A 22 -18.23 -36.93 -32.82
C ASP A 22 -18.96 -35.71 -33.38
N LYS A 23 -19.22 -35.73 -34.70
CA LYS A 23 -19.91 -34.65 -35.42
C LYS A 23 -21.36 -34.47 -34.95
N THR A 24 -22.02 -35.55 -34.56
CA THR A 24 -23.42 -35.57 -34.11
C THR A 24 -23.58 -34.82 -32.79
N ASP A 25 -22.66 -35.05 -31.84
CA ASP A 25 -22.70 -34.38 -30.54
C ASP A 25 -22.56 -32.87 -30.71
N LEU A 26 -21.62 -32.42 -31.56
CA LEU A 26 -21.45 -31.00 -31.86
C LEU A 26 -22.69 -30.42 -32.57
N ALA A 27 -23.28 -31.16 -33.51
CA ALA A 27 -24.49 -30.74 -34.21
C ALA A 27 -25.68 -30.58 -33.27
N MET A 28 -25.83 -31.50 -32.31
CA MET A 28 -26.87 -31.43 -31.27
C MET A 28 -26.67 -30.20 -30.40
N LEU A 29 -25.46 -29.94 -29.91
CA LEU A 29 -25.16 -28.74 -29.12
C LEU A 29 -25.51 -27.45 -29.89
N VAL A 30 -25.04 -27.33 -31.14
CA VAL A 30 -25.27 -26.13 -31.95
C VAL A 30 -26.76 -25.92 -32.25
N ASN A 31 -27.49 -26.99 -32.52
CA ASN A 31 -28.94 -26.91 -32.76
C ASN A 31 -29.73 -26.55 -31.50
N PHE A 32 -29.42 -27.18 -30.36
CA PHE A 32 -30.20 -26.98 -29.13
C PHE A 32 -29.81 -25.71 -28.37
N GLU A 33 -28.51 -25.41 -28.25
CA GLU A 33 -28.01 -24.30 -27.43
C GLU A 33 -27.84 -23.00 -28.22
N LEU A 34 -27.63 -23.09 -29.53
CA LEU A 34 -27.44 -21.92 -30.41
C LEU A 34 -28.61 -21.70 -31.37
N GLY A 35 -29.49 -22.70 -31.56
CA GLY A 35 -30.62 -22.61 -32.48
C GLY A 35 -30.22 -22.66 -33.95
N GLU A 36 -29.02 -23.16 -34.25
CA GLU A 36 -28.43 -23.11 -35.59
C GLU A 36 -28.24 -24.50 -36.19
N ASN A 37 -28.31 -24.59 -37.52
CA ASN A 37 -27.99 -25.83 -38.21
C ASN A 37 -26.49 -25.87 -38.55
N LEU A 38 -25.74 -26.77 -37.89
CA LEU A 38 -24.28 -26.89 -38.04
C LEU A 38 -23.82 -27.08 -39.51
N GLU A 39 -24.55 -27.85 -40.31
CA GLU A 39 -24.22 -28.06 -41.72
C GLU A 39 -24.46 -26.81 -42.57
N ALA A 40 -25.48 -26.01 -42.21
CA ALA A 40 -25.80 -24.79 -42.93
C ALA A 40 -24.76 -23.67 -42.68
N ILE A 41 -24.20 -23.60 -41.46
CA ILE A 41 -23.31 -22.51 -41.05
C ILE A 41 -21.82 -22.80 -41.22
N ALA A 42 -21.41 -24.07 -41.16
CA ALA A 42 -20.01 -24.45 -41.17
C ALA A 42 -19.70 -25.48 -42.26
N GLY A 43 -20.54 -26.53 -42.39
CA GLY A 43 -20.30 -27.65 -43.31
C GLY A 43 -18.88 -28.23 -43.21
N GLY A 44 -18.45 -29.05 -44.16
CA GLY A 44 -17.05 -29.48 -44.26
C GLY A 44 -16.85 -30.99 -44.31
N GLU A 45 -15.66 -31.37 -44.76
CA GLU A 45 -15.35 -32.76 -45.13
C GLU A 45 -15.00 -33.62 -43.92
N ASN A 46 -14.51 -33.00 -42.85
CA ASN A 46 -14.13 -33.68 -41.60
C ASN A 46 -14.37 -32.76 -40.40
N LEU A 47 -14.33 -33.33 -39.19
CA LEU A 47 -14.59 -32.62 -37.94
C LEU A 47 -13.69 -31.39 -37.76
N HIS A 48 -12.43 -31.47 -38.16
CA HIS A 48 -11.50 -30.34 -38.00
C HIS A 48 -11.88 -29.17 -38.92
N ASP A 49 -12.16 -29.44 -40.19
CA ASP A 49 -12.65 -28.42 -41.14
C ASP A 49 -13.98 -27.81 -40.70
N LEU A 50 -14.90 -28.65 -40.21
CA LEU A 50 -16.19 -28.24 -39.66
C LEU A 50 -16.04 -27.28 -38.48
N VAL A 51 -15.24 -27.64 -37.46
CA VAL A 51 -15.00 -26.78 -36.29
C VAL A 51 -14.26 -25.50 -36.68
N PHE A 52 -13.29 -25.60 -37.61
CA PHE A 52 -12.59 -24.43 -38.12
C PHE A 52 -13.56 -23.44 -38.78
N LYS A 53 -14.45 -23.91 -39.66
CA LYS A 53 -15.46 -23.06 -40.33
C LYS A 53 -16.51 -22.54 -39.36
N LEU A 54 -16.94 -23.34 -38.39
CA LEU A 54 -17.83 -22.90 -37.32
C LEU A 54 -17.24 -21.73 -36.55
N VAL A 55 -15.97 -21.82 -36.16
CA VAL A 55 -15.28 -20.77 -35.39
C VAL A 55 -14.97 -19.55 -36.26
N THR A 56 -14.40 -19.74 -37.45
CA THR A 56 -13.85 -18.64 -38.26
C THR A 56 -14.81 -18.06 -39.29
N GLY A 57 -15.69 -18.89 -39.85
CA GLY A 57 -16.66 -18.51 -40.87
C GLY A 57 -18.00 -18.06 -40.29
N TRP A 58 -18.38 -18.58 -39.11
CA TRP A 58 -19.65 -18.22 -38.47
C TRP A 58 -19.47 -17.46 -37.16
N ALA A 59 -18.74 -18.00 -36.18
CA ALA A 59 -18.75 -17.43 -34.84
C ALA A 59 -18.08 -16.04 -34.77
N ILE A 60 -16.89 -15.87 -35.37
CA ILE A 60 -16.18 -14.58 -35.37
C ILE A 60 -16.96 -13.48 -36.12
N PRO A 61 -17.39 -13.65 -37.38
CA PRO A 61 -18.09 -12.59 -38.11
C PRO A 61 -19.41 -12.16 -37.49
N ASN A 62 -20.05 -13.05 -36.72
CA ASN A 62 -21.34 -12.79 -36.08
C ASN A 62 -21.23 -12.37 -34.59
N GLY A 63 -20.01 -12.23 -34.05
CA GLY A 63 -19.81 -11.92 -32.63
C GLY A 63 -20.40 -12.97 -31.68
N LYS A 64 -20.29 -14.24 -32.06
CA LYS A 64 -20.85 -15.41 -31.34
C LYS A 64 -19.79 -16.29 -30.71
N LEU A 65 -18.53 -15.89 -30.68
CA LEU A 65 -17.42 -16.72 -30.21
C LEU A 65 -17.51 -17.00 -28.71
N GLU A 66 -17.83 -15.98 -27.91
CA GLU A 66 -18.08 -16.08 -26.48
C GLU A 66 -19.26 -17.01 -26.20
N LYS A 67 -20.37 -16.83 -26.92
CA LYS A 67 -21.56 -17.68 -26.74
C LYS A 67 -21.27 -19.14 -27.11
N LEU A 68 -20.59 -19.39 -28.23
CA LEU A 68 -20.16 -20.73 -28.65
C LEU A 68 -19.25 -21.38 -27.60
N PHE A 69 -18.27 -20.64 -27.09
CA PHE A 69 -17.38 -21.13 -26.04
C PHE A 69 -18.14 -21.46 -24.75
N GLN A 70 -19.04 -20.56 -24.30
CA GLN A 70 -19.82 -20.76 -23.07
C GLN A 70 -20.71 -22.00 -23.15
N VAL A 71 -21.44 -22.21 -24.26
CA VAL A 71 -22.29 -23.41 -24.40
C VAL A 71 -21.45 -24.68 -24.45
N CYS A 72 -20.31 -24.66 -25.14
CA CYS A 72 -19.37 -25.79 -25.16
C CYS A 72 -18.84 -26.12 -23.76
N TYR A 73 -18.49 -25.09 -22.98
CA TYR A 73 -17.98 -25.25 -21.62
C TYR A 73 -19.05 -25.74 -20.64
N GLN A 74 -20.30 -25.26 -20.77
CA GLN A 74 -21.41 -25.66 -19.91
C GLN A 74 -21.85 -27.11 -20.15
N ASP A 75 -21.86 -27.58 -21.40
CA ASP A 75 -22.21 -28.97 -21.73
C ASP A 75 -21.08 -29.96 -21.41
N ARG A 76 -19.82 -29.54 -21.52
CA ARG A 76 -18.63 -30.37 -21.22
C ARG A 76 -17.71 -29.68 -20.22
N PRO A 77 -18.16 -29.42 -18.99
CA PRO A 77 -17.39 -28.67 -18.00
C PRO A 77 -16.10 -29.39 -17.66
N ASP A 78 -16.05 -30.73 -17.73
CA ASP A 78 -14.88 -31.55 -17.45
C ASP A 78 -13.83 -31.64 -18.56
N ASN A 79 -14.09 -31.06 -19.74
CA ASN A 79 -13.09 -31.00 -20.78
C ASN A 79 -11.90 -30.13 -20.35
N ARG A 80 -10.73 -30.76 -20.24
CA ARG A 80 -9.51 -30.10 -19.76
C ARG A 80 -9.11 -28.87 -20.60
N LYS A 81 -9.21 -28.95 -21.93
CA LYS A 81 -8.81 -27.83 -22.82
C LYS A 81 -9.76 -26.64 -22.70
N LEU A 82 -11.07 -26.87 -22.56
CA LEU A 82 -12.03 -25.80 -22.30
C LEU A 82 -11.82 -25.18 -20.91
N LYS A 83 -11.55 -25.99 -19.86
CA LYS A 83 -11.16 -25.49 -18.53
C LYS A 83 -9.89 -24.62 -18.59
N GLU A 84 -8.87 -25.05 -19.32
CA GLU A 84 -7.62 -24.30 -19.47
C GLU A 84 -7.85 -22.94 -20.15
N LEU A 85 -8.73 -22.86 -21.15
CA LEU A 85 -9.11 -21.59 -21.79
C LEU A 85 -9.86 -20.67 -20.83
N GLU A 86 -10.84 -21.19 -20.09
CA GLU A 86 -11.59 -20.41 -19.10
C GLU A 86 -10.64 -19.84 -18.03
N GLN A 87 -9.74 -20.66 -17.50
CA GLN A 87 -8.76 -20.22 -16.51
C GLN A 87 -7.82 -19.14 -17.05
N GLN A 88 -7.35 -19.28 -18.30
CA GLN A 88 -6.52 -18.24 -18.92
C GLN A 88 -7.28 -16.92 -19.10
N TYR A 89 -8.56 -16.97 -19.47
CA TYR A 89 -9.40 -15.78 -19.58
C TYR A 89 -9.56 -15.09 -18.21
N GLN A 90 -9.94 -15.84 -17.18
CA GLN A 90 -10.12 -15.32 -15.81
C GLN A 90 -8.83 -14.70 -15.27
N ASN A 91 -7.68 -15.33 -15.52
CA ASN A 91 -6.37 -14.78 -15.14
C ASN A 91 -6.05 -13.49 -15.89
N ASN A 92 -6.40 -13.39 -17.18
CA ASN A 92 -6.19 -12.18 -17.95
C ASN A 92 -7.09 -11.04 -17.45
N GLU A 93 -8.37 -11.31 -17.18
CA GLU A 93 -9.29 -10.32 -16.63
C GLU A 93 -8.82 -9.80 -15.25
N LYS A 94 -8.32 -10.71 -14.40
CA LYS A 94 -7.71 -10.33 -13.12
C LYS A 94 -6.48 -9.44 -13.32
N LEU A 95 -5.63 -9.75 -14.29
CA LEU A 95 -4.45 -8.96 -14.61
C LEU A 95 -4.83 -7.56 -15.13
N ASP A 96 -5.82 -7.47 -16.02
CA ASP A 96 -6.32 -6.20 -16.55
C ASP A 96 -6.83 -5.30 -15.41
N LYS A 97 -7.59 -5.87 -14.46
CA LYS A 97 -8.06 -5.16 -13.26
C LYS A 97 -6.90 -4.68 -12.38
N LEU A 98 -5.86 -5.50 -12.19
CA LEU A 98 -4.68 -5.11 -11.41
C LEU A 98 -3.91 -3.97 -12.08
N ILE A 99 -3.77 -4.02 -13.40
CA ILE A 99 -3.11 -2.97 -14.19
C ILE A 99 -3.90 -1.67 -14.09
N GLU A 100 -5.22 -1.71 -14.25
CA GLU A 100 -6.10 -0.54 -14.11
C GLU A 100 -5.98 0.08 -12.71
N GLN A 101 -6.03 -0.74 -11.66
CA GLN A 101 -5.83 -0.29 -10.27
C GLN A 101 -4.46 0.37 -10.07
N GLN A 102 -3.40 -0.21 -10.66
CA GLN A 102 -2.06 0.36 -10.59
C GLN A 102 -1.98 1.73 -11.30
N TYR A 103 -2.59 1.88 -12.46
CA TYR A 103 -2.66 3.17 -13.16
C TYR A 103 -3.38 4.23 -12.34
N GLN A 104 -4.53 3.89 -11.75
CA GLN A 104 -5.28 4.82 -10.88
C GLN A 104 -4.48 5.20 -9.63
N ASN A 105 -3.77 4.25 -9.03
CA ASN A 105 -2.90 4.52 -7.88
C ASN A 105 -1.74 5.45 -8.26
N ASN A 106 -1.11 5.24 -9.41
CA ASN A 106 -0.03 6.12 -9.88
C ASN A 106 -0.55 7.54 -10.15
N GLU A 107 -1.71 7.70 -10.79
CA GLU A 107 -2.31 9.00 -11.03
C GLU A 107 -2.65 9.73 -9.70
N LYS A 108 -3.18 8.99 -8.72
CA LYS A 108 -3.42 9.49 -7.36
C LYS A 108 -2.13 10.02 -6.72
N LEU A 109 -1.03 9.28 -6.82
CA LEU A 109 0.28 9.67 -6.29
C LEU A 109 0.86 10.89 -7.01
N ASP A 110 0.79 10.94 -8.33
CA ASP A 110 1.28 12.07 -9.12
C ASP A 110 0.55 13.37 -8.74
N LYS A 111 -0.77 13.30 -8.55
CA LYS A 111 -1.57 14.44 -8.07
C LYS A 111 -1.10 14.91 -6.68
N LEU A 112 -0.81 13.98 -5.77
CA LEU A 112 -0.30 14.32 -4.44
C LEU A 112 1.09 14.95 -4.50
N ILE A 113 2.00 14.36 -5.27
CA ILE A 113 3.36 14.88 -5.48
C ILE A 113 3.27 16.32 -6.00
N ASN A 114 2.43 16.59 -7.00
CA ASN A 114 2.23 17.93 -7.55
C ASN A 114 1.72 18.93 -6.51
N VAL A 115 0.79 18.53 -5.63
CA VAL A 115 0.33 19.37 -4.52
C VAL A 115 1.49 19.69 -3.59
N LEU A 116 2.22 18.67 -3.11
CA LEU A 116 3.29 18.84 -2.13
C LEU A 116 4.48 19.63 -2.69
N GLN A 117 4.90 19.36 -3.92
CA GLN A 117 6.02 20.05 -4.58
C GLN A 117 5.80 21.58 -4.65
N ARG A 118 4.57 22.03 -4.90
CA ARG A 118 4.24 23.46 -4.96
C ARG A 118 4.55 24.21 -3.66
N TYR A 119 4.40 23.53 -2.53
CA TYR A 119 4.56 24.11 -1.19
C TYR A 119 5.83 23.64 -0.48
N PHE A 120 6.62 22.74 -1.08
CA PHE A 120 7.65 21.99 -0.37
C PHE A 120 8.70 22.90 0.28
N GLU A 121 9.22 23.88 -0.45
CA GLU A 121 10.24 24.80 0.09
C GLU A 121 9.66 25.80 1.12
N LEU A 122 8.40 26.18 0.96
CA LEU A 122 7.73 27.15 1.85
C LEU A 122 7.31 26.52 3.18
N GLU A 123 6.84 25.27 3.14
CA GLU A 123 6.21 24.56 4.26
C GLU A 123 7.05 23.37 4.74
N LYS A 124 8.35 23.37 4.43
CA LYS A 124 9.28 22.24 4.63
C LYS A 124 9.23 21.66 6.05
N THR A 125 9.31 22.51 7.06
CA THR A 125 9.26 22.12 8.48
C THR A 125 7.95 21.40 8.82
N VAL A 126 6.84 21.90 8.28
CA VAL A 126 5.51 21.37 8.57
C VAL A 126 5.31 20.00 7.88
N ILE A 127 5.78 19.89 6.63
CA ILE A 127 5.82 18.63 5.89
C ILE A 127 6.64 17.59 6.63
N PHE A 128 7.85 17.92 7.09
CA PHE A 128 8.65 16.95 7.86
C PHE A 128 8.01 16.58 9.19
N THR A 129 7.38 17.52 9.89
CA THR A 129 6.68 17.24 11.15
C THR A 129 5.55 16.24 10.94
N ALA A 130 4.77 16.41 9.85
CA ALA A 130 3.70 15.48 9.51
C ALA A 130 4.25 14.11 9.07
N TYR A 131 5.34 14.09 8.31
CA TYR A 131 6.01 12.85 7.89
C TYR A 131 6.51 12.05 9.11
N GLU A 132 7.23 12.69 10.03
CA GLU A 132 7.69 12.08 11.28
C GLU A 132 6.50 11.61 12.14
N SER A 133 5.44 12.41 12.20
CA SER A 133 4.23 12.06 12.93
C SER A 133 3.53 10.81 12.36
N SER A 134 3.61 10.61 11.05
CA SER A 134 3.00 9.45 10.38
C SER A 134 3.73 8.16 10.71
N LEU A 135 5.05 8.24 10.91
CA LEU A 135 5.93 7.08 11.14
C LEU A 135 6.15 6.74 12.61
N TYR A 136 5.50 7.42 13.53
CA TYR A 136 5.76 7.33 14.98
C TYR A 136 5.79 5.90 15.57
N GLN A 137 5.00 4.97 15.03
CA GLN A 137 4.97 3.58 15.52
C GLN A 137 6.14 2.74 14.98
N VAL A 138 6.76 3.18 13.89
CA VAL A 138 7.92 2.53 13.25
C VAL A 138 9.19 3.08 13.88
N ARG A 139 9.48 2.64 15.12
CA ARG A 139 10.57 3.11 16.01
C ARG A 139 12.01 3.03 15.47
N LYS A 140 12.25 2.69 14.20
CA LYS A 140 13.60 2.49 13.65
C LYS A 140 13.72 2.91 12.18
N LEU A 141 13.84 4.20 11.92
CA LEU A 141 14.40 4.68 10.66
C LEU A 141 15.73 5.36 10.96
N ASN A 142 16.80 4.56 11.02
CA ASN A 142 18.18 5.02 10.87
C ASN A 142 18.42 5.38 9.40
N LYS A 143 17.63 6.30 8.85
CA LYS A 143 17.77 6.79 7.48
C LYS A 143 18.06 8.28 7.49
N THR A 144 18.81 8.71 6.49
CA THR A 144 18.97 10.12 6.13
C THR A 144 17.59 10.74 5.92
N LYS A 145 17.35 11.93 6.48
CA LYS A 145 16.08 12.64 6.29
C LYS A 145 15.83 12.85 4.78
N PRO A 146 14.63 12.54 4.26
CA PRO A 146 14.33 12.74 2.85
C PRO A 146 14.51 14.21 2.48
N GLN A 147 15.04 14.48 1.29
CA GLN A 147 15.33 15.82 0.78
C GLN A 147 14.31 16.30 -0.24
N LYS A 148 13.49 15.39 -0.79
CA LYS A 148 12.49 15.67 -1.82
C LYS A 148 11.15 15.01 -1.52
N VAL A 149 10.09 15.50 -2.15
CA VAL A 149 8.72 14.98 -1.97
C VAL A 149 8.63 13.51 -2.38
N GLU A 150 9.28 13.11 -3.47
CA GLU A 150 9.24 11.74 -3.97
C GLU A 150 9.86 10.76 -2.97
N GLU A 151 10.93 11.17 -2.28
CA GLU A 151 11.55 10.36 -1.22
C GLU A 151 10.60 10.18 -0.04
N ILE A 152 9.87 11.23 0.35
CA ILE A 152 8.84 11.14 1.40
C ILE A 152 7.75 10.15 1.00
N ILE A 153 7.21 10.27 -0.22
CA ILE A 153 6.12 9.41 -0.70
C ILE A 153 6.58 7.95 -0.77
N ASN A 154 7.74 7.69 -1.34
CA ASN A 154 8.30 6.34 -1.47
C ASN A 154 8.56 5.69 -0.11
N GLU A 155 8.97 6.45 0.90
CA GLU A 155 9.17 5.92 2.24
C GLU A 155 7.88 5.69 3.03
N LEU A 156 6.79 6.38 2.66
CA LEU A 156 5.46 6.18 3.25
C LEU A 156 4.66 5.08 2.52
N ASP A 157 5.10 4.61 1.35
CA ASP A 157 4.53 3.47 0.64
C ASP A 157 4.96 2.14 1.28
N MET A 158 4.59 1.97 2.55
CA MET A 158 4.84 0.77 3.33
C MET A 158 3.55 -0.04 3.56
N PRO A 159 3.65 -1.36 3.83
CA PRO A 159 2.50 -2.19 4.12
C PRO A 159 1.60 -1.58 5.19
N ILE A 160 0.29 -1.61 4.93
CA ILE A 160 -0.73 -1.00 5.78
C ILE A 160 -0.67 -1.59 7.19
N GLN A 161 -0.69 -0.73 8.21
CA GLN A 161 -0.91 -1.11 9.60
C GLN A 161 -2.18 -0.44 10.12
N GLY A 162 -3.27 -1.20 10.20
CA GLY A 162 -4.59 -0.72 10.60
C GLY A 162 -5.47 -0.32 9.42
N ASN A 163 -6.37 0.65 9.63
CA ASN A 163 -7.39 1.03 8.64
C ASN A 163 -6.86 1.98 7.54
N TYR A 164 -5.73 2.66 7.80
CA TYR A 164 -5.16 3.66 6.90
C TYR A 164 -3.66 3.45 6.74
N SER A 165 -3.17 3.67 5.53
CA SER A 165 -1.74 3.64 5.20
C SER A 165 -0.98 4.79 5.86
N TYR A 166 0.36 4.69 5.89
CA TYR A 166 1.22 5.77 6.37
C TYR A 166 1.11 7.03 5.52
N LEU A 167 0.94 6.86 4.21
CA LEU A 167 0.73 7.97 3.28
C LEU A 167 -0.59 8.71 3.55
N GLU A 168 -1.67 7.97 3.81
CA GLU A 168 -2.96 8.57 4.15
C GLU A 168 -2.89 9.31 5.49
N LYS A 169 -2.27 8.70 6.51
CA LYS A 169 -2.01 9.37 7.79
C LYS A 169 -1.20 10.65 7.60
N PHE A 170 -0.18 10.62 6.74
CA PHE A 170 0.62 11.80 6.40
C PHE A 170 -0.21 12.94 5.84
N VAL A 171 -1.09 12.65 4.88
CA VAL A 171 -2.05 13.63 4.36
C VAL A 171 -3.00 14.11 5.46
N GLY A 172 -3.46 13.21 6.33
CA GLY A 172 -4.29 13.55 7.49
C GLY A 172 -3.59 14.52 8.46
N TYR A 173 -2.33 14.25 8.83
CA TYR A 173 -1.52 15.11 9.69
C TYR A 173 -1.31 16.50 9.06
N LEU A 174 -1.00 16.56 7.76
CA LEU A 174 -0.87 17.81 7.03
C LEU A 174 -2.21 18.58 6.94
N SER A 175 -3.33 17.87 6.80
CA SER A 175 -4.64 18.51 6.72
C SER A 175 -5.08 19.14 8.06
N LEU A 176 -4.46 18.74 9.17
CA LEU A 176 -4.75 19.17 10.54
C LEU A 176 -3.86 20.30 11.06
N ILE A 177 -2.96 20.84 10.23
CA ILE A 177 -2.15 22.00 10.62
C ILE A 177 -3.09 23.14 11.02
N LYS A 178 -2.83 23.74 12.19
CA LYS A 178 -3.73 24.73 12.83
C LYS A 178 -3.88 26.04 12.04
N THR A 179 -2.98 26.31 11.10
CA THR A 179 -3.09 27.43 10.17
C THR A 179 -3.83 26.97 8.92
N GLU A 180 -4.93 27.63 8.56
CA GLU A 180 -5.58 27.44 7.26
C GLU A 180 -4.66 27.94 6.15
N THR A 181 -3.69 27.12 5.79
CA THR A 181 -2.78 27.37 4.67
C THR A 181 -3.38 26.86 3.37
N SER A 182 -2.92 27.43 2.25
CA SER A 182 -3.28 26.92 0.92
C SER A 182 -2.92 25.43 0.78
N LEU A 183 -1.81 24.98 1.39
CA LEU A 183 -1.41 23.57 1.44
C LEU A 183 -2.47 22.71 2.15
N SER A 184 -2.96 23.11 3.33
CA SER A 184 -3.98 22.36 4.07
C SER A 184 -5.28 22.23 3.27
N ASN A 185 -5.70 23.30 2.58
CA ASN A 185 -6.91 23.28 1.76
C ASN A 185 -6.78 22.37 0.53
N ASP A 186 -5.65 22.45 -0.18
CA ASP A 186 -5.39 21.58 -1.34
C ASP A 186 -5.29 20.11 -0.93
N LEU A 187 -4.70 19.81 0.24
CA LEU A 187 -4.62 18.46 0.77
C LEU A 187 -5.96 17.93 1.29
N LYS A 188 -6.81 18.76 1.91
CA LYS A 188 -8.18 18.37 2.25
C LYS A 188 -8.98 18.03 1.00
N LYS A 189 -8.83 18.82 -0.06
CA LYS A 189 -9.47 18.55 -1.34
C LYS A 189 -8.97 17.22 -1.92
N TRP A 190 -7.66 17.05 -2.04
CA TRP A 190 -7.06 15.82 -2.54
C TRP A 190 -7.47 14.60 -1.69
N GLY A 191 -7.50 14.74 -0.36
CA GLY A 191 -7.87 13.69 0.57
C GLY A 191 -9.31 13.21 0.38
N LYS A 192 -10.26 14.14 0.23
CA LYS A 192 -11.68 13.80 -0.05
C LYS A 192 -11.88 13.08 -1.39
N GLU A 193 -11.04 13.38 -2.38
CA GLU A 193 -11.12 12.76 -3.71
C GLU A 193 -10.45 11.38 -3.75
N ASN A 194 -9.47 11.10 -2.88
CA ASN A 194 -8.56 9.97 -3.03
C ASN A 194 -8.48 9.02 -1.83
N ILE A 195 -9.04 9.37 -0.68
CA ILE A 195 -9.01 8.57 0.55
C ILE A 195 -10.44 8.19 0.92
N ILE A 196 -10.66 6.89 1.13
CA ILE A 196 -11.93 6.36 1.61
C ILE A 196 -12.17 6.87 3.03
N ASP A 197 -13.34 7.45 3.27
CA ASP A 197 -13.75 7.98 4.58
C ASP A 197 -12.75 8.97 5.18
N PHE A 198 -12.32 9.95 4.36
CA PHE A 198 -11.34 10.96 4.75
C PHE A 198 -11.68 11.67 6.07
N ASP A 199 -12.95 11.98 6.34
CA ASP A 199 -13.34 12.63 7.60
C ASP A 199 -13.09 11.74 8.83
N GLU A 200 -13.25 10.41 8.70
CA GLU A 200 -12.93 9.45 9.77
C GLU A 200 -11.41 9.38 9.98
N LEU A 201 -10.62 9.38 8.90
CA LEU A 201 -9.15 9.49 8.99
C LEU A 201 -8.74 10.73 9.79
N ILE A 202 -9.34 11.89 9.50
CA ILE A 202 -9.05 13.13 10.22
C ILE A 202 -9.35 12.98 11.72
N GLN A 203 -10.48 12.39 12.08
CA GLN A 203 -10.83 12.13 13.48
C GLN A 203 -9.83 11.18 14.16
N GLN A 204 -9.41 10.12 13.46
CA GLN A 204 -8.43 9.18 13.96
C GLN A 204 -7.08 9.87 14.20
N VAL A 205 -6.58 10.62 13.24
CA VAL A 205 -5.29 11.33 13.36
C VAL A 205 -5.34 12.36 14.51
N GLN A 206 -6.43 13.11 14.67
CA GLN A 206 -6.62 14.00 15.82
C GLN A 206 -6.61 13.26 17.16
N LYS A 207 -7.21 12.07 17.21
CA LYS A 207 -7.19 11.23 18.41
C LYS A 207 -5.77 10.73 18.70
N GLU A 208 -5.03 10.28 17.69
CA GLU A 208 -3.62 9.89 17.81
C GLU A 208 -2.77 11.06 18.32
N GLN A 209 -2.95 12.28 17.79
CA GLN A 209 -2.24 13.49 18.27
C GLN A 209 -2.52 13.77 19.74
N ARG A 210 -3.78 13.80 20.15
CA ARG A 210 -4.16 14.02 21.56
C ARG A 210 -3.59 12.95 22.48
N GLN A 211 -3.62 11.69 22.05
CA GLN A 211 -3.03 10.59 22.82
C GLN A 211 -1.52 10.78 22.97
N ARG A 212 -0.81 11.25 21.94
CA ARG A 212 0.64 11.55 22.03
C ARG A 212 0.92 12.72 22.97
N GLU A 213 0.14 13.79 22.89
CA GLU A 213 0.26 14.93 23.80
C GLU A 213 0.04 14.52 25.27
N GLN A 214 -0.85 13.53 25.50
CA GLN A 214 -1.11 12.94 26.82
C GLN A 214 -0.10 11.88 27.24
N GLN A 215 0.58 11.23 26.29
CA GLN A 215 1.60 10.23 26.58
C GLN A 215 2.86 10.92 27.09
N CYS A 216 3.06 10.83 28.40
CA CYS A 216 4.30 11.21 29.05
C CYS A 216 5.41 10.29 28.50
N HIS A 217 6.38 10.85 27.77
CA HIS A 217 7.61 10.16 27.42
C HIS A 217 8.71 10.63 28.37
N PRO A 218 8.80 10.03 29.57
CA PRO A 218 9.93 10.33 30.42
C PRO A 218 11.19 9.86 29.72
N CYS A 219 12.19 10.73 29.65
CA CYS A 219 13.51 10.34 29.20
C CYS A 219 14.56 10.79 30.20
N LEU A 220 15.67 10.05 30.21
CA LEU A 220 16.81 10.38 31.02
C LEU A 220 17.85 11.02 30.12
N MET A 221 18.14 12.30 30.37
CA MET A 221 19.26 13.00 29.75
C MET A 221 20.49 12.80 30.64
N ILE A 222 21.58 12.33 30.06
CA ILE A 222 22.86 12.16 30.75
C ILE A 222 23.89 13.05 30.07
N ALA A 223 24.47 13.99 30.82
CA ALA A 223 25.63 14.75 30.37
C ALA A 223 26.87 14.24 31.08
N ILE A 224 27.96 14.11 30.32
CA ILE A 224 29.25 13.70 30.82
C ILE A 224 30.24 14.78 30.45
N SER A 225 30.89 15.35 31.46
CA SER A 225 31.92 16.38 31.27
C SER A 225 33.21 15.96 31.96
N GLN A 226 34.36 16.41 31.42
CA GLN A 226 35.67 16.16 32.01
C GLN A 226 36.09 17.36 32.85
N SER A 227 36.57 17.12 34.07
CA SER A 227 37.11 18.14 34.97
C SER A 227 38.45 17.65 35.55
N GLY A 228 39.55 18.08 34.94
CA GLY A 228 40.89 17.54 35.21
C GLY A 228 41.03 16.09 34.77
N ASP A 229 41.50 15.23 35.67
CA ASP A 229 41.61 13.77 35.45
C ASP A 229 40.31 13.01 35.74
N ASN A 230 39.24 13.71 36.15
CA ASN A 230 37.97 13.12 36.55
C ASN A 230 36.86 13.40 35.53
N TYR A 231 35.84 12.54 35.54
CA TYR A 231 34.58 12.76 34.82
C TYR A 231 33.46 13.12 35.80
N VAL A 232 32.61 14.06 35.39
CA VAL A 232 31.38 14.43 36.09
C VAL A 232 30.21 13.93 35.24
N VAL A 233 29.38 13.08 35.83
CA VAL A 233 28.14 12.58 35.22
C VAL A 233 26.97 13.28 35.87
N GLU A 234 26.20 14.00 35.06
CA GLU A 234 24.97 14.65 35.48
C GLU A 234 23.78 14.01 34.77
N ALA A 235 22.68 13.84 35.48
CA ALA A 235 21.47 13.24 34.92
C ALA A 235 20.24 14.10 35.24
N TRP A 236 19.36 14.22 34.25
CA TRP A 236 18.08 14.88 34.38
C TRP A 236 16.98 13.97 33.90
N LEU A 237 15.96 13.77 34.74
CA LEU A 237 14.72 13.16 34.31
C LEU A 237 13.87 14.25 33.67
N ILE A 238 13.71 14.16 32.36
CA ILE A 238 12.72 14.94 31.62
C ILE A 238 11.41 14.18 31.74
N LYS A 239 10.43 14.74 32.46
CA LYS A 239 9.14 14.06 32.70
C LYS A 239 8.38 13.85 31.40
N ASN A 240 8.39 14.85 30.54
CA ASN A 240 7.77 14.79 29.22
C ASN A 240 8.71 15.39 28.17
N LEU A 241 9.30 14.54 27.34
CA LEU A 241 10.22 14.98 26.28
C LEU A 241 9.58 15.99 25.32
N VAL A 242 8.27 15.94 25.11
CA VAL A 242 7.54 16.87 24.22
C VAL A 242 7.47 18.28 24.79
N GLN A 243 7.44 18.41 26.12
CA GLN A 243 7.35 19.70 26.83
C GLN A 243 8.73 20.27 27.20
N TYR A 244 9.81 19.52 26.96
CA TYR A 244 11.14 19.94 27.37
C TYR A 244 11.66 21.10 26.52
N HIS A 245 11.89 22.24 27.17
CA HIS A 245 12.56 23.38 26.59
C HIS A 245 14.00 23.46 27.12
N ARG A 246 14.98 23.33 26.22
CA ARG A 246 16.42 23.33 26.55
C ARG A 246 16.87 24.61 27.26
N GLU A 247 16.22 25.73 26.97
CA GLU A 247 16.60 27.05 27.49
C GLU A 247 16.16 27.27 28.94
N SER A 248 15.05 26.68 29.38
CA SER A 248 14.49 26.92 30.71
C SER A 248 14.85 25.83 31.72
N PHE A 249 15.17 24.61 31.29
CA PHE A 249 15.29 23.42 32.15
C PHE A 249 14.10 23.22 33.12
N SER A 250 12.97 23.90 32.89
CA SER A 250 11.83 24.00 33.83
C SER A 250 11.14 22.66 34.08
N ASP A 251 11.24 21.76 33.11
CA ASP A 251 10.55 20.46 33.09
C ASP A 251 11.53 19.29 33.29
N CYS A 252 12.72 19.60 33.83
CA CYS A 252 13.76 18.65 34.20
C CYS A 252 13.92 18.57 35.70
N GLU A 253 13.97 17.34 36.20
CA GLU A 253 14.38 17.06 37.56
C GLU A 253 15.83 16.54 37.54
N GLN A 254 16.77 17.35 38.05
CA GLN A 254 18.14 16.88 38.20
C GLN A 254 18.18 15.76 39.24
N LEU A 255 18.61 14.58 38.81
CA LEU A 255 18.75 13.43 39.69
C LEU A 255 20.06 13.57 40.47
N LYS A 256 19.97 13.63 41.80
CA LYS A 256 21.13 13.73 42.69
C LYS A 256 21.31 12.41 43.43
N ILE A 257 22.49 11.82 43.31
CA ILE A 257 22.85 10.66 44.13
C ILE A 257 23.03 11.17 45.57
N GLN A 258 22.09 10.84 46.46
CA GLN A 258 22.05 11.36 47.84
C GLN A 258 23.28 10.95 48.68
N ASN A 259 24.00 9.92 48.24
CA ASN A 259 25.27 9.52 48.83
C ASN A 259 26.39 9.82 47.83
N LYS A 260 27.36 10.66 48.22
CA LYS A 260 28.67 10.80 47.55
C LYS A 260 29.47 9.48 47.64
N LEU A 261 28.90 8.37 47.20
CA LEU A 261 29.71 7.24 46.79
C LEU A 261 30.38 7.74 45.52
N GLU A 262 31.67 8.08 45.62
CA GLU A 262 32.53 8.09 44.45
C GLU A 262 32.33 6.74 43.79
N ILE A 263 31.57 6.71 42.69
CA ILE A 263 31.48 5.51 41.86
C ILE A 263 32.72 5.64 40.98
N PRO A 264 33.81 4.91 41.27
CA PRO A 264 35.02 5.03 40.48
C PRO A 264 34.68 4.63 39.05
N THR A 265 34.74 5.57 38.12
CA THR A 265 34.66 5.27 36.70
C THR A 265 36.07 5.21 36.17
N ASP A 266 36.41 4.17 35.42
CA ASP A 266 37.65 4.19 34.64
C ASP A 266 37.61 5.31 33.58
N LYS A 267 38.75 5.56 32.93
CA LYS A 267 38.83 6.52 31.82
C LYS A 267 37.93 6.17 30.63
N ASN A 268 37.34 4.98 30.61
CA ASN A 268 36.45 4.48 29.57
C ASN A 268 34.96 4.56 29.97
N LEU A 269 34.64 5.09 31.16
CA LEU A 269 33.28 5.19 31.69
C LEU A 269 32.55 3.83 31.74
N SER A 270 33.27 2.74 31.97
CA SER A 270 32.72 1.38 31.86
C SER A 270 31.57 1.08 32.84
N ASP A 271 31.51 1.78 33.97
CA ASP A 271 30.43 1.66 34.96
C ASP A 271 29.21 2.58 34.71
N LEU A 272 29.23 3.41 33.65
CA LEU A 272 28.14 4.33 33.32
C LEU A 272 26.75 3.67 33.20
N PRO A 273 26.59 2.46 32.62
CA PRO A 273 25.29 1.78 32.61
C PRO A 273 24.77 1.48 34.02
N LYS A 274 25.64 1.09 34.96
CA LYS A 274 25.25 0.81 36.35
C LYS A 274 24.85 2.09 37.07
N ILE A 275 25.62 3.17 36.88
CA ILE A 275 25.30 4.51 37.42
C ILE A 275 23.91 4.94 36.95
N THR A 276 23.64 4.75 35.65
CA THR A 276 22.36 5.09 35.03
C THR A 276 21.19 4.30 35.63
N ILE A 277 21.35 2.98 35.83
CA ILE A 277 20.32 2.14 36.45
C ILE A 277 20.04 2.59 37.89
N ASN A 278 21.09 2.87 38.68
CA ASN A 278 20.95 3.32 40.07
C ASN A 278 20.25 4.69 40.18
N LEU A 279 20.40 5.56 39.18
CA LEU A 279 19.70 6.85 39.11
C LEU A 279 18.21 6.69 38.80
N ILE A 280 17.82 5.68 38.01
CA ILE A 280 16.42 5.41 37.65
C ILE A 280 15.64 4.74 38.78
N GLN A 281 16.32 4.00 39.67
CA GLN A 281 15.68 3.22 40.74
C GLN A 281 15.37 4.00 42.03
N GLN A 282 15.77 5.28 42.12
CA GLN A 282 15.48 6.17 43.25
C GLN A 282 14.13 6.88 43.06
#